data_AF-A0A9J6EG11-F1
#
_entry.id   AF-A0A9J6EG11-F1
#
_cell.length_a   1.000
_cell.length_b   1.000
_cell.length_c   1.000
_cell.angle_alpha   90.00
_cell.angle_beta   90.00
_cell.angle_gamma   90.00
#
_symmetry.space_group_name_H-M   'P 1'
#
loop_
_entity.id
_entity.type
_entity.pdbx_description
1 polymer ?
#
loop_
_entity_poly.entity_id
_entity_poly.type
_entity_poly.pdbx_seq_one_letter_code
_entity_poly.pdbx_strand_id
1 'polypeptide(L)'
;MQLYRERVFIVLTTHANSQVTGEIAEKMHFFYFLVYRYGVCVPSTCQREDVETIAASLVKSAEFEVKVANCEVKEDNAKLNGDQTAIVTLVCILTAIALASTAVDLVKRAMRKPEKKEAEAESLLSRFTTSFSMVRSLRSVFRPETSLGPLSALHGLRSLTLLWFMLGHIFLFVNYQFFRNLMIAVGFAKDFSFQMVINSTLATDTLIFLNGFLFGYHGLVDHESTGRRRQPIFSVLHKAFRAVVAMLLATMVAILLPVIGSGPMWKETMESVAQNCHDNWWLNVLFVNNIFVAPHERTREGRVRVRLATCAEKDFTKESTERKRENSTNEVHVRLTIIRQLEIA
;
A
#
# COMPACT_ATOMS: atom_id res chain seq x y z
N MET A 1 50.41 24.31 36.77
CA MET A 1 49.43 25.22 37.41
C MET A 1 48.15 25.14 36.60
N GLN A 2 47.16 24.37 37.10
CA GLN A 2 45.90 24.10 36.41
C GLN A 2 45.01 25.35 36.42
N LEU A 3 44.60 25.84 35.25
CA LEU A 3 43.52 26.81 35.11
C LEU A 3 42.22 26.03 34.90
N TYR A 4 41.35 26.06 35.92
CA TYR A 4 40.01 25.50 35.91
C TYR A 4 39.18 26.14 34.78
N ARG A 5 38.63 25.31 33.89
CA ARG A 5 37.59 25.72 32.92
C ARG A 5 36.24 25.38 33.55
N GLU A 6 35.64 26.33 34.25
CA GLU A 6 34.24 26.22 34.67
C GLU A 6 33.37 26.07 33.42
N ARG A 7 32.73 24.91 33.26
CA ARG A 7 31.61 24.76 32.33
C ARG A 7 30.37 25.27 33.05
N VAL A 8 30.05 26.55 32.86
CA VAL A 8 28.75 27.08 33.25
C VAL A 8 27.71 26.38 32.37
N PHE A 9 27.02 25.39 32.94
CA PHE A 9 25.79 24.86 32.36
C PHE A 9 24.68 25.87 32.64
N ILE A 10 24.42 26.77 31.69
CA ILE A 10 23.20 27.57 31.72
C ILE A 10 22.07 26.61 31.33
N VAL A 11 21.45 25.97 32.32
CA VAL A 11 20.15 25.34 32.13
C VAL A 11 19.14 26.47 32.11
N LEU A 12 18.81 26.95 30.91
CA LEU A 12 17.64 27.79 30.70
C LEU A 12 16.42 26.90 30.95
N THR A 13 15.96 26.81 32.20
CA THR A 13 14.60 26.38 32.49
C THR A 13 13.68 27.48 31.99
N THR A 14 13.27 27.39 30.73
CA THR A 14 12.15 28.21 30.25
C THR A 14 10.93 27.76 31.03
N HIS A 15 10.56 28.49 32.08
CA HIS A 15 9.21 28.50 32.59
C HIS A 15 8.32 28.99 31.43
N ALA A 16 7.82 28.05 30.65
CA ALA A 16 6.87 28.27 29.57
C ALA A 16 5.53 28.70 30.17
N ASN A 17 5.46 29.95 30.64
CA ASN A 17 4.28 30.56 31.24
C ASN A 17 3.25 31.01 30.18
N SER A 18 3.42 30.61 28.92
CA SER A 18 2.44 30.84 27.86
C SER A 18 1.84 29.50 27.43
N GLN A 19 0.50 29.43 27.35
CA GLN A 19 -0.22 28.24 26.90
C GLN A 19 0.32 27.73 25.54
N VAL A 20 0.76 28.65 24.67
CA VAL A 20 1.29 28.35 23.34
C VAL A 20 2.63 27.62 23.39
N THR A 21 3.59 28.08 24.19
CA THR A 21 4.92 27.42 24.27
C THR A 21 4.84 26.06 24.98
N GLY A 22 3.93 25.91 25.95
CA GLY A 22 3.61 24.61 26.56
C GLY A 22 3.00 23.62 25.56
N GLU A 23 2.02 24.06 24.77
CA GLU A 23 1.41 23.21 23.73
C GLU A 23 2.39 22.83 22.61
N ILE A 24 3.26 23.76 22.19
CA ILE A 24 4.29 23.50 21.18
C ILE A 24 5.30 22.46 21.71
N ALA A 25 5.68 22.56 22.98
CA ALA A 25 6.57 21.57 23.62
C ALA A 25 5.91 20.19 23.72
N GLU A 26 4.63 20.10 24.09
CA GLU A 26 3.89 18.83 24.12
C GLU A 26 3.82 18.18 22.72
N LYS A 27 3.60 18.99 21.68
CA LYS A 27 3.45 18.54 20.29
C LYS A 27 4.77 18.49 19.51
N MET A 28 5.92 18.73 20.17
CA MET A 28 7.21 18.86 19.49
C MET A 28 7.62 17.61 18.69
N HIS A 29 7.25 16.43 19.19
CA HIS A 29 7.53 15.15 18.55
C HIS A 29 6.77 14.98 17.22
N PHE A 30 5.61 15.63 17.07
CA PHE A 30 4.88 15.64 15.80
C PHE A 30 5.60 16.48 14.74
N PHE A 31 6.21 17.61 15.11
CA PHE A 31 6.92 18.48 14.14
C PHE A 31 8.06 17.77 13.40
N TYR A 32 8.62 16.68 13.95
CA TYR A 32 9.60 15.85 13.22
C TYR A 32 8.99 15.09 12.03
N PHE A 33 7.71 14.74 12.11
CA PHE A 33 6.98 14.01 11.06
C PHE A 33 6.15 14.93 10.15
N LEU A 34 6.00 16.21 10.52
CA LEU A 34 5.23 17.20 9.76
C LEU A 34 6.09 17.80 8.64
N VAL A 35 5.65 17.62 7.40
CA VAL A 35 6.23 18.31 6.23
C VAL A 35 5.21 19.31 5.74
N TYR A 36 5.51 20.59 5.91
CA TYR A 36 4.66 21.68 5.41
C TYR A 36 4.70 21.71 3.89
N ARG A 37 3.55 21.48 3.25
CA ARG A 37 3.39 21.55 1.80
C ARG A 37 2.59 22.80 1.45
N TYR A 38 3.13 23.59 0.52
CA TYR A 38 2.44 24.77 -0.01
C TYR A 38 2.50 24.74 -1.55
N GLY A 39 1.36 24.96 -2.19
CA GLY A 39 1.26 25.02 -3.65
C GLY A 39 1.15 26.48 -4.11
N VAL A 40 2.06 26.90 -5.00
CA VAL A 40 2.02 28.22 -5.64
C VAL A 40 1.84 28.06 -7.14
N CYS A 41 1.02 28.93 -7.73
CA CYS A 41 0.93 29.04 -9.18
C CYS A 41 1.95 30.08 -9.64
N VAL A 42 2.93 29.63 -10.44
CA VAL A 42 3.93 30.49 -11.08
C VAL A 42 3.75 30.46 -12.60
N PRO A 43 4.18 31.51 -13.33
CA PRO A 43 4.13 31.52 -14.79
C PRO A 43 4.90 30.33 -15.39
N SER A 44 4.45 29.82 -16.54
CA SER A 44 5.05 28.65 -17.22
C SER A 44 6.49 28.87 -17.68
N THR A 45 6.97 30.11 -17.72
CA THR A 45 8.35 30.47 -18.05
C THR A 45 9.32 30.25 -16.90
N CYS A 46 8.83 30.06 -15.67
CA CYS A 46 9.66 29.88 -14.49
C CYS A 46 10.20 28.44 -14.43
N GLN A 47 11.51 28.28 -14.25
CA GLN A 47 12.11 26.96 -14.08
C GLN A 47 12.08 26.52 -12.61
N ARG A 48 12.31 25.23 -12.34
CA ARG A 48 12.24 24.65 -10.99
C ARG A 48 13.24 25.35 -10.05
N GLU A 49 14.42 25.65 -10.57
CA GLU A 49 15.56 26.26 -9.89
C GLU A 49 15.24 27.70 -9.46
N ASP A 50 14.48 28.44 -10.28
CA ASP A 50 14.04 29.80 -9.97
C ASP A 50 13.09 29.79 -8.76
N VAL A 51 12.13 28.85 -8.76
CA VAL A 51 11.16 28.70 -7.67
C VAL A 51 11.86 28.29 -6.37
N GLU A 52 12.82 27.37 -6.44
CA GLU A 52 13.61 26.97 -5.27
C GLU A 52 14.40 28.16 -4.71
N THR A 53 15.02 28.97 -5.55
CA THR A 53 15.82 30.13 -5.13
C THR A 53 14.95 31.20 -4.47
N ILE A 54 13.78 31.51 -5.04
CA ILE A 54 12.83 32.47 -4.49
C ILE A 54 12.32 31.98 -3.13
N ALA A 55 11.93 30.70 -3.05
CA ALA A 55 11.37 30.14 -1.83
C ALA A 55 12.44 30.02 -0.73
N ALA A 56 13.67 29.60 -1.05
CA ALA A 56 14.78 29.57 -0.10
C ALA A 56 15.10 30.98 0.45
N SER A 57 15.00 32.01 -0.39
CA SER A 57 15.23 33.40 0.01
C SER A 57 14.17 33.92 1.00
N LEU A 58 12.91 33.51 0.84
CA LEU A 58 11.81 33.88 1.73
C LEU A 58 11.92 33.26 3.13
N VAL A 59 12.51 32.07 3.22
CA VAL A 59 12.56 31.29 4.47
C VAL A 59 13.95 31.27 5.10
N LYS A 60 14.89 32.05 4.54
CA LYS A 60 16.28 32.17 5.02
C LYS A 60 16.38 32.56 6.50
N SER A 61 15.43 33.34 7.02
CA SER A 61 15.42 33.79 8.42
C SER A 61 14.96 32.72 9.41
N ALA A 62 14.38 31.61 8.94
CA ALA A 62 13.77 30.59 9.78
C ALA A 62 14.45 29.20 9.68
N GLU A 63 15.61 29.12 9.01
CA GLU A 63 16.41 27.89 8.84
C GLU A 63 15.64 26.67 8.27
N PHE A 64 14.53 26.88 7.56
CA PHE A 64 13.84 25.78 6.89
C PHE A 64 14.52 25.42 5.57
N GLU A 65 14.69 24.12 5.34
CA GLU A 65 15.11 23.58 4.05
C GLU A 65 13.91 23.52 3.10
N VAL A 66 13.94 24.30 2.02
CA VAL A 66 12.88 24.33 1.02
C VAL A 66 13.28 23.47 -0.17
N LYS A 67 12.38 22.59 -0.60
CA LYS A 67 12.54 21.78 -1.80
C LYS A 67 11.28 21.86 -2.65
N VAL A 68 11.43 22.10 -3.95
CA VAL A 68 10.29 22.03 -4.87
C VAL A 68 10.06 20.56 -5.21
N ALA A 69 8.94 19.99 -4.76
CA ALA A 69 8.63 18.58 -4.97
C ALA A 69 8.31 18.28 -6.44
N ASN A 70 7.40 19.04 -7.05
CA ASN A 70 6.97 18.88 -8.44
C ASN A 70 6.47 20.22 -9.02
N CYS A 71 6.78 20.46 -10.29
CA CYS A 71 6.12 21.49 -11.10
C CYS A 71 5.22 20.78 -12.12
N GLU A 72 3.94 21.14 -12.13
CA GLU A 72 2.96 20.54 -13.04
C GLU A 72 2.47 21.61 -14.01
N VAL A 73 2.75 21.41 -15.29
CA VAL A 73 2.15 22.16 -16.38
C VAL A 73 1.06 21.27 -16.96
N LYS A 74 -0.10 21.84 -17.28
CA LYS A 74 -1.17 21.10 -17.95
C LYS A 74 -0.67 20.69 -19.34
N GLU A 75 -0.16 19.48 -19.46
CA GLU A 75 0.22 18.87 -20.73
C GLU A 75 -1.01 18.20 -21.35
N ASP A 76 -1.34 18.55 -22.58
CA ASP A 76 -2.51 17.98 -23.29
C ASP A 76 -2.29 16.52 -23.73
N ASN A 77 -1.06 15.99 -23.62
CA ASN A 77 -0.72 14.62 -24.01
C ASN A 77 0.16 13.93 -22.96
N ALA A 78 -0.47 13.18 -22.05
CA ALA A 78 0.27 12.30 -21.14
C ALA A 78 1.03 11.24 -21.96
N LYS A 79 2.36 11.31 -21.97
CA LYS A 79 3.20 10.29 -22.63
C LYS A 79 3.25 9.04 -21.76
N LEU A 80 2.78 7.93 -22.31
CA LEU A 80 2.88 6.62 -21.66
C LEU A 80 4.33 6.12 -21.72
N ASN A 81 4.83 5.61 -20.60
CA ASN A 81 6.11 4.89 -20.57
C ASN A 81 5.98 3.55 -21.32
N GLY A 82 7.12 2.97 -21.72
CA GLY A 82 7.16 1.67 -22.41
C GLY A 82 6.42 0.58 -21.64
N ASP A 83 6.65 0.49 -20.33
CA ASP A 83 6.03 -0.52 -19.46
C ASP A 83 4.51 -0.30 -19.35
N GLN A 84 4.07 0.95 -19.18
CA GLN A 84 2.66 1.30 -19.13
C GLN A 84 1.95 0.98 -20.44
N THR A 85 2.60 1.25 -21.57
CA THR A 85 2.09 0.91 -22.91
C THR A 85 1.93 -0.61 -23.06
N ALA A 86 2.91 -1.39 -22.61
CA ALA A 86 2.84 -2.86 -22.63
C ALA A 86 1.69 -3.40 -21.77
N ILE A 87 1.50 -2.85 -20.55
CA ILE A 87 0.43 -3.25 -19.64
C ILE A 87 -0.94 -2.91 -20.23
N VAL A 88 -1.13 -1.69 -20.75
CA VAL A 88 -2.39 -1.29 -21.40
C VAL A 88 -2.70 -2.20 -22.57
N THR A 89 -1.70 -2.50 -23.41
CA THR A 89 -1.84 -3.42 -24.54
C THR A 89 -2.27 -4.81 -24.08
N LEU A 90 -1.64 -5.35 -23.04
CA LEU A 90 -2.01 -6.65 -22.46
C LEU A 90 -3.45 -6.66 -21.92
N VAL A 91 -3.85 -5.61 -21.19
CA VAL A 91 -5.22 -5.47 -20.68
C VAL A 91 -6.22 -5.41 -21.83
N CYS A 92 -5.95 -4.62 -22.87
CA CYS A 92 -6.80 -4.54 -24.06
C CYS A 92 -6.96 -5.91 -24.76
N ILE A 93 -5.88 -6.69 -24.88
CA ILE A 93 -5.93 -8.05 -25.45
C ILE A 93 -6.81 -8.97 -24.59
N LEU A 94 -6.62 -8.96 -23.26
CA LEU A 94 -7.41 -9.78 -22.35
C LEU A 94 -8.90 -9.38 -22.38
N THR A 95 -9.20 -8.09 -22.45
CA THR A 95 -10.56 -7.57 -22.59
C THR A 95 -11.18 -7.99 -23.92
N ALA A 96 -10.43 -7.92 -25.02
CA ALA A 96 -10.90 -8.37 -26.34
C ALA A 96 -11.21 -9.87 -26.36
N ILE A 97 -10.35 -10.70 -25.75
CA ILE A 97 -10.59 -12.15 -25.58
C ILE A 97 -11.86 -12.38 -24.75
N ALA A 98 -12.01 -11.68 -23.62
CA ALA A 98 -13.20 -11.81 -22.78
C ALA A 98 -14.49 -11.40 -23.52
N LEU A 99 -14.45 -10.34 -24.33
CA LEU A 99 -15.58 -9.91 -25.15
C LEU A 99 -15.92 -10.94 -26.23
N ALA A 100 -14.93 -11.45 -26.95
CA ALA A 100 -15.11 -12.49 -27.97
C ALA A 100 -15.68 -13.78 -27.35
N SER A 101 -15.13 -14.23 -26.23
CA SER A 101 -15.64 -15.38 -25.46
C SER A 101 -17.07 -15.16 -24.96
N THR A 102 -17.40 -13.93 -24.55
CA THR A 102 -18.76 -13.57 -24.13
C THR A 102 -19.73 -13.63 -25.31
N ALA A 103 -19.34 -13.10 -26.49
CA ALA A 103 -20.16 -13.18 -27.69
C ALA A 103 -20.44 -14.64 -28.11
N VAL A 104 -19.42 -15.50 -28.11
CA VAL A 104 -19.56 -16.93 -28.42
C VAL A 104 -20.50 -17.63 -27.43
N ASP A 105 -20.39 -17.36 -26.13
CA ASP A 105 -21.27 -17.91 -25.10
C ASP A 105 -22.72 -17.43 -25.28
N LEU A 106 -22.93 -16.15 -25.62
CA LEU A 106 -24.26 -15.61 -25.89
C LEU A 106 -24.92 -16.22 -27.13
N VAL A 107 -24.17 -16.38 -28.23
CA VAL A 107 -24.66 -17.02 -29.45
C VAL A 107 -25.02 -18.48 -29.18
N LYS A 108 -24.16 -19.24 -28.49
CA LYS A 108 -24.47 -20.63 -28.10
C LYS A 108 -25.74 -20.74 -27.26
N ARG A 109 -25.97 -19.80 -26.34
CA ARG A 109 -27.20 -19.77 -25.52
C ARG A 109 -28.43 -19.38 -26.32
N ALA A 110 -28.32 -18.46 -27.28
CA ALA A 110 -29.42 -18.07 -28.15
C ALA A 110 -29.83 -19.18 -29.13
N MET A 111 -28.85 -19.96 -29.61
CA MET A 111 -29.08 -21.08 -30.53
C MET A 111 -29.47 -22.39 -29.82
N ARG A 112 -29.42 -22.42 -28.48
CA ARG A 112 -29.78 -23.60 -27.68
C ARG A 112 -31.30 -23.78 -27.70
N LYS A 113 -31.78 -24.76 -28.47
CA LYS A 113 -33.18 -25.21 -28.43
C LYS A 113 -33.54 -25.67 -26.99
N PRO A 114 -34.75 -25.37 -26.49
CA PRO A 114 -35.15 -25.68 -25.12
C PRO A 114 -35.29 -27.19 -24.80
N GLU A 115 -35.17 -28.08 -25.79
CA GLU A 115 -35.65 -29.46 -25.67
C GLU A 115 -34.56 -30.55 -25.59
N LYS A 116 -33.26 -30.23 -25.57
CA LYS A 116 -32.22 -31.26 -25.31
C LYS A 116 -31.34 -30.89 -24.12
N LYS A 117 -31.58 -31.61 -23.02
CA LYS A 117 -30.77 -31.66 -21.80
C LYS A 117 -29.73 -32.80 -21.85
N GLU A 118 -29.34 -33.24 -23.04
CA GLU A 118 -28.18 -34.14 -23.17
C GLU A 118 -26.92 -33.28 -23.05
N ALA A 119 -26.07 -33.62 -22.09
CA ALA A 119 -24.75 -33.03 -21.93
C ALA A 119 -23.89 -33.45 -23.13
N GLU A 120 -24.08 -32.77 -24.26
CA GLU A 120 -23.22 -32.90 -25.42
C GLU A 120 -21.80 -32.59 -24.94
N ALA A 121 -20.89 -33.56 -25.09
CA ALA A 121 -19.53 -33.46 -24.64
C ALA A 121 -18.85 -32.31 -25.40
N GLU A 122 -18.89 -31.12 -24.82
CA GLU A 122 -18.27 -29.95 -25.42
C GLU A 122 -16.79 -30.27 -25.71
N SER A 123 -16.38 -30.03 -26.96
CA SER A 123 -14.98 -30.14 -27.35
C SER A 123 -14.11 -29.30 -26.40
N LEU A 124 -12.87 -29.74 -26.14
CA LEU A 124 -11.95 -29.01 -25.26
C LEU A 124 -11.78 -27.54 -25.69
N LEU A 125 -11.84 -27.28 -27.01
CA LEU A 125 -11.84 -25.95 -27.60
C LEU A 125 -13.09 -25.14 -27.26
N SER A 126 -14.28 -25.76 -27.29
CA SER A 126 -15.54 -25.12 -26.84
C SER A 126 -15.48 -24.74 -25.36
N ARG A 127 -14.93 -25.62 -24.53
CA ARG A 127 -14.77 -25.35 -23.09
C ARG A 127 -13.80 -24.20 -22.87
N PHE A 128 -12.64 -24.21 -23.51
CA PHE A 128 -11.64 -23.15 -23.37
C PHE A 128 -12.15 -21.78 -23.85
N THR A 129 -12.79 -21.74 -25.02
CA THR A 129 -13.34 -20.50 -25.60
C THR A 129 -14.46 -19.89 -24.78
N THR A 130 -15.23 -20.70 -24.05
CA THR A 130 -16.31 -20.21 -23.16
C THR A 130 -15.84 -19.96 -21.72
N SER A 131 -14.62 -20.37 -21.34
CA SER A 131 -14.07 -20.17 -20.00
C SER A 131 -13.87 -18.69 -19.64
N PHE A 132 -13.56 -17.84 -20.62
CA PHE A 132 -13.37 -16.40 -20.42
C PHE A 132 -14.65 -15.57 -20.59
N SER A 133 -15.82 -16.22 -20.75
CA SER A 133 -17.11 -15.52 -20.85
C SER A 133 -17.41 -14.75 -19.56
N MET A 134 -17.62 -13.44 -19.68
CA MET A 134 -17.97 -12.59 -18.54
C MET A 134 -19.27 -13.03 -17.88
N VAL A 135 -20.27 -13.45 -18.67
CA VAL A 135 -21.57 -13.86 -18.13
C VAL A 135 -21.44 -15.13 -17.30
N ARG A 136 -20.61 -16.08 -17.73
CA ARG A 136 -20.38 -17.32 -16.97
C ARG A 136 -19.60 -17.04 -15.69
N SER A 137 -18.55 -16.23 -15.77
CA SER A 137 -17.74 -15.81 -14.62
C SER A 137 -18.56 -15.03 -13.60
N LEU A 138 -19.34 -14.02 -14.04
CA LEU A 138 -20.22 -13.24 -13.16
C LEU A 138 -21.27 -14.13 -12.48
N ARG A 139 -21.93 -15.03 -13.22
CA ARG A 139 -22.86 -15.98 -12.60
C ARG A 139 -22.15 -16.88 -11.58
N SER A 140 -20.92 -17.32 -11.85
CA SER A 140 -20.16 -18.13 -10.90
C SER A 140 -19.81 -17.35 -9.63
N VAL A 141 -19.52 -16.06 -9.75
CA VAL A 141 -19.22 -15.18 -8.60
C VAL A 141 -20.47 -14.90 -7.77
N PHE A 142 -21.61 -14.67 -8.42
CA PHE A 142 -22.89 -14.39 -7.75
C PHE A 142 -23.72 -15.65 -7.45
N ARG A 143 -23.12 -16.84 -7.54
CA ARG A 143 -23.82 -18.08 -7.15
C ARG A 143 -23.94 -18.13 -5.63
N PRO A 144 -25.16 -18.21 -5.07
CA PRO A 144 -25.37 -18.40 -3.64
C PRO A 144 -25.12 -19.86 -3.22
N GLU A 145 -24.04 -20.49 -3.71
CA GLU A 145 -23.70 -21.88 -3.35
C GLU A 145 -22.91 -21.89 -2.02
N THR A 146 -23.57 -22.28 -0.93
CA THR A 146 -22.90 -22.68 0.30
C THR A 146 -22.60 -24.18 0.24
N SER A 147 -21.39 -24.55 -0.20
CA SER A 147 -20.91 -25.95 -0.14
C SER A 147 -20.68 -26.44 1.29
N LEU A 148 -20.75 -25.54 2.29
CA LEU A 148 -20.65 -25.85 3.71
C LEU A 148 -21.92 -25.42 4.45
N GLY A 149 -23.03 -26.13 4.21
CA GLY A 149 -24.29 -25.93 4.96
C GLY A 149 -24.09 -25.60 6.45
N PRO A 150 -23.35 -26.42 7.24
CA PRO A 150 -23.17 -26.19 8.67
C PRO A 150 -22.20 -25.04 9.04
N LEU A 151 -21.38 -24.54 8.11
CA LEU A 151 -20.37 -23.49 8.39
C LEU A 151 -20.66 -22.17 7.70
N SER A 152 -21.89 -21.96 7.22
CA SER A 152 -22.29 -20.74 6.51
C SER A 152 -22.04 -19.46 7.32
N ALA A 153 -22.14 -19.52 8.66
CA ALA A 153 -21.82 -18.40 9.55
C ALA A 153 -20.35 -17.91 9.42
N LEU A 154 -19.41 -18.80 9.11
CA LEU A 154 -18.00 -18.43 8.92
C LEU A 154 -17.77 -17.58 7.67
N HIS A 155 -18.61 -17.72 6.64
CA HIS A 155 -18.57 -16.82 5.48
C HIS A 155 -19.02 -15.41 5.86
N GLY A 156 -20.02 -15.27 6.74
CA GLY A 156 -20.43 -13.98 7.31
C GLY A 156 -19.32 -13.35 8.14
N LEU A 157 -18.71 -14.11 9.04
CA LEU A 157 -17.57 -13.64 9.84
C LEU A 157 -16.40 -13.18 8.96
N ARG A 158 -16.03 -13.96 7.94
CA ARG A 158 -15.00 -13.58 6.96
C ARG A 158 -15.32 -12.25 6.28
N SER A 159 -16.59 -12.04 5.92
CA SER A 159 -17.03 -10.82 5.24
C SER A 159 -16.92 -9.60 6.16
N LEU A 160 -17.34 -9.73 7.42
CA LEU A 160 -17.19 -8.68 8.44
C LEU A 160 -15.71 -8.37 8.73
N THR A 161 -14.86 -9.39 8.83
CA THR A 161 -13.42 -9.21 9.04
C THR A 161 -12.76 -8.50 7.86
N LEU A 162 -13.16 -8.80 6.61
CA LEU A 162 -12.68 -8.09 5.43
C LEU A 162 -13.11 -6.61 5.42
N LEU A 163 -14.36 -6.32 5.80
CA LEU A 163 -14.83 -4.93 5.95
C LEU A 163 -14.04 -4.17 7.02
N TRP A 164 -13.78 -4.81 8.15
CA TRP A 164 -12.96 -4.24 9.22
C TRP A 164 -11.52 -3.97 8.75
N PHE A 165 -10.90 -4.93 8.05
CA PHE A 165 -9.57 -4.77 7.46
C PHE A 165 -9.51 -3.60 6.46
N MET A 166 -10.50 -3.51 5.56
CA MET A 166 -10.61 -2.42 4.57
C MET A 166 -10.79 -1.06 5.26
N LEU A 167 -11.64 -1.00 6.29
CA LEU A 167 -11.83 0.21 7.10
C LEU A 167 -10.49 0.67 7.69
N GLY A 168 -9.74 -0.25 8.28
CA GLY A 168 -8.38 -0.03 8.76
C GLY A 168 -7.47 0.57 7.71
N HIS A 169 -7.41 -0.05 6.53
CA HIS A 169 -6.53 0.43 5.45
C HIS A 169 -6.91 1.81 4.92
N ILE A 170 -8.21 2.12 4.82
CA ILE A 170 -8.68 3.44 4.40
C ILE A 170 -8.19 4.53 5.35
N PHE A 171 -8.18 4.29 6.65
CA PHE A 171 -7.74 5.30 7.63
C PHE A 171 -6.23 5.26 7.88
N LEU A 172 -5.58 4.10 7.92
CA LEU A 172 -4.16 4.01 8.29
C LEU A 172 -3.20 4.40 7.16
N PHE A 173 -3.57 4.19 5.89
CA PHE A 173 -2.70 4.50 4.75
C PHE A 173 -2.95 5.88 4.13
N VAL A 174 -3.86 6.67 4.68
CA VAL A 174 -4.04 8.06 4.25
C VAL A 174 -2.91 8.91 4.81
N ASN A 175 -2.31 9.72 3.94
CA ASN A 175 -1.33 10.69 4.36
C ASN A 175 -2.03 11.90 4.99
N TYR A 176 -2.13 11.89 6.32
CA TYR A 176 -2.86 12.91 7.06
C TYR A 176 -2.24 14.32 6.95
N GLN A 177 -1.00 14.44 6.47
CA GLN A 177 -0.35 15.74 6.20
C GLN A 177 -1.10 16.56 5.15
N PHE A 178 -1.96 15.91 4.35
CA PHE A 178 -2.78 16.58 3.35
C PHE A 178 -4.01 17.27 3.94
N PHE A 179 -4.40 16.97 5.18
CA PHE A 179 -5.55 17.60 5.80
C PHE A 179 -5.18 18.89 6.51
N ARG A 180 -5.96 19.95 6.28
CA ARG A 180 -5.80 21.28 6.90
C ARG A 180 -5.76 21.22 8.43
N ASN A 181 -6.49 20.27 9.03
CA ASN A 181 -6.67 20.15 10.48
C ASN A 181 -6.15 18.81 11.02
N LEU A 182 -4.90 18.47 10.70
CA LEU A 182 -4.25 17.24 11.18
C LEU A 182 -4.37 17.04 12.70
N MET A 183 -4.35 18.11 13.49
CA MET A 183 -4.47 18.03 14.95
C MET A 183 -5.80 17.42 15.43
N ILE A 184 -6.88 17.50 14.63
CA ILE A 184 -8.16 16.86 14.94
C ILE A 184 -8.03 15.33 14.80
N ALA A 185 -7.24 14.86 13.83
CA ALA A 185 -7.01 13.43 13.62
C ALA A 185 -6.37 12.74 14.83
N VAL A 186 -5.48 13.45 15.54
CA VAL A 186 -4.86 12.96 16.78
C VAL A 186 -5.90 12.83 17.91
N GLY A 187 -6.94 13.67 17.91
CA GLY A 187 -8.06 13.55 18.83
C GLY A 187 -8.85 12.27 18.60
N PHE A 188 -9.20 11.98 17.34
CA PHE A 188 -9.94 10.76 16.99
C PHE A 188 -9.21 9.49 17.41
N ALA A 189 -7.87 9.48 17.39
CA ALA A 189 -7.10 8.33 17.82
C ALA A 189 -7.30 7.95 19.31
N LYS A 190 -7.78 8.88 20.14
CA LYS A 190 -8.07 8.65 21.56
C LYS A 190 -9.50 8.15 21.79
N ASP A 191 -10.39 8.32 20.82
CA ASP A 191 -11.80 7.94 20.97
C ASP A 191 -11.96 6.42 20.93
N PHE A 192 -12.80 5.90 21.82
CA PHE A 192 -13.07 4.46 21.92
C PHE A 192 -13.57 3.87 20.60
N SER A 193 -14.45 4.58 19.89
CA SER A 193 -15.00 4.14 18.60
C SER A 193 -13.93 3.98 17.52
N PHE A 194 -12.84 4.76 17.57
CA PHE A 194 -11.77 4.71 16.59
C PHE A 194 -10.69 3.66 16.94
N GLN A 195 -10.69 3.14 18.17
CA GLN A 195 -9.80 2.03 18.55
C GLN A 195 -9.97 0.82 17.65
N MET A 196 -11.19 0.56 17.16
CA MET A 196 -11.45 -0.50 16.20
C MET A 196 -10.63 -0.31 14.90
N VAL A 197 -10.51 0.93 14.42
CA VAL A 197 -9.77 1.24 13.18
C VAL A 197 -8.26 1.11 13.39
N ILE A 198 -7.75 1.63 14.51
CA ILE A 198 -6.32 1.53 14.87
C ILE A 198 -5.89 0.07 15.03
N ASN A 199 -6.73 -0.74 15.68
CA ASN A 199 -6.45 -2.17 15.90
C ASN A 199 -6.89 -3.07 14.74
N SER A 200 -7.08 -2.51 13.54
CA SER A 200 -7.50 -3.28 12.36
C SER A 200 -6.49 -4.34 11.90
N THR A 201 -5.24 -4.28 12.36
CA THR A 201 -4.23 -5.33 12.11
C THR A 201 -4.67 -6.70 12.64
N LEU A 202 -5.42 -6.74 13.75
CA LEU A 202 -6.01 -7.96 14.34
C LEU A 202 -7.00 -8.68 13.40
N ALA A 203 -7.56 -7.96 12.43
CA ALA A 203 -8.40 -8.56 11.39
C ALA A 203 -7.58 -9.58 10.56
N THR A 204 -6.28 -9.34 10.39
CA THR A 204 -5.37 -10.24 9.65
C THR A 204 -5.26 -11.59 10.36
N ASP A 205 -5.10 -11.60 11.68
CA ASP A 205 -5.00 -12.83 12.47
C ASP A 205 -6.28 -13.66 12.37
N THR A 206 -7.42 -12.98 12.42
CA THR A 206 -8.74 -13.61 12.24
C THR A 206 -8.86 -14.24 10.85
N LEU A 207 -8.42 -13.55 9.79
CA LEU A 207 -8.43 -14.09 8.43
C LEU A 207 -7.48 -15.28 8.27
N ILE A 208 -6.30 -15.25 8.87
CA ILE A 208 -5.34 -16.36 8.85
C ILE A 208 -5.96 -17.58 9.52
N PHE A 209 -6.54 -17.40 10.72
CA PHE A 209 -7.22 -18.46 11.45
C PHE A 209 -8.37 -19.07 10.62
N LEU A 210 -9.27 -18.25 10.07
CA LEU A 210 -10.40 -18.72 9.28
C LEU A 210 -9.96 -19.47 8.02
N ASN A 211 -8.93 -18.98 7.31
CA ASN A 211 -8.40 -19.66 6.13
C ASN A 211 -7.74 -21.00 6.48
N GLY A 212 -7.05 -21.09 7.61
CA GLY A 212 -6.45 -22.33 8.12
C GLY A 212 -7.52 -23.35 8.54
N PHE A 213 -8.50 -22.93 9.33
CA PHE A 213 -9.61 -23.76 9.79
C PHE A 213 -10.40 -24.35 8.60
N LEU A 214 -10.83 -23.49 7.66
CA LEU A 214 -11.59 -23.94 6.49
C LEU A 214 -10.77 -24.87 5.59
N PHE A 215 -9.45 -24.64 5.48
CA PHE A 215 -8.59 -25.53 4.72
C PHE A 215 -8.48 -26.92 5.35
N GLY A 216 -8.33 -26.98 6.67
CA GLY A 216 -8.32 -28.24 7.42
C GLY A 216 -9.66 -28.97 7.34
N TYR A 217 -10.76 -28.25 7.59
CA TYR A 217 -12.12 -28.79 7.54
C TYR A 217 -12.45 -29.40 6.17
N HIS A 218 -12.20 -28.66 5.08
CA HIS A 218 -12.38 -29.20 3.74
C HIS A 218 -11.50 -30.42 3.46
N GLY A 219 -10.27 -30.44 3.97
CA GLY A 219 -9.40 -31.60 3.85
C GLY A 219 -9.98 -32.86 4.51
N LEU A 220 -10.65 -32.71 5.65
CA LEU A 220 -11.31 -33.80 6.37
C LEU A 220 -12.57 -34.27 5.65
N VAL A 221 -13.44 -33.35 5.23
CA VAL A 221 -14.68 -33.66 4.49
C VAL A 221 -14.38 -34.32 3.13
N ASP A 222 -13.38 -33.83 2.41
CA ASP A 222 -12.96 -34.43 1.13
C ASP A 222 -12.45 -35.87 1.35
N HIS A 223 -11.68 -36.11 2.43
CA HIS A 223 -11.17 -37.43 2.77
C HIS A 223 -12.28 -38.42 3.12
N GLU A 224 -13.27 -37.98 3.91
CA GLU A 224 -14.42 -38.80 4.30
C GLU A 224 -15.31 -39.15 3.08
N SER A 225 -15.53 -38.19 2.18
CA SER A 225 -16.42 -38.38 1.02
C SER A 225 -15.80 -39.18 -0.13
N THR A 226 -14.50 -39.00 -0.41
CA THR A 226 -13.83 -39.66 -1.56
C THR A 226 -12.91 -40.81 -1.17
N GLY A 227 -12.67 -41.03 0.13
CA GLY A 227 -11.70 -42.02 0.63
C GLY A 227 -10.26 -41.74 0.23
N ARG A 228 -9.99 -40.62 -0.45
CA ARG A 228 -8.69 -40.25 -1.00
C ARG A 228 -8.13 -39.09 -0.21
N ARG A 229 -6.93 -39.27 0.34
CA ARG A 229 -6.22 -38.19 1.02
C ARG A 229 -5.87 -37.10 0.01
N ARG A 230 -6.46 -35.91 0.20
CA ARG A 230 -6.12 -34.71 -0.56
C ARG A 230 -4.63 -34.45 -0.41
N GLN A 231 -3.93 -34.30 -1.53
CA GLN A 231 -2.50 -33.95 -1.50
C GLN A 231 -2.35 -32.51 -1.01
N PRO A 232 -1.81 -32.27 0.20
CA PRO A 232 -1.76 -30.93 0.78
C PRO A 232 -0.85 -30.02 -0.04
N ILE A 233 0.25 -30.57 -0.57
CA ILE A 233 1.24 -29.86 -1.39
C ILE A 233 0.57 -29.28 -2.64
N PHE A 234 -0.13 -30.10 -3.42
CA PHE A 234 -0.81 -29.63 -4.63
C PHE A 234 -1.86 -28.56 -4.34
N SER A 235 -2.58 -28.71 -3.22
CA SER A 235 -3.60 -27.74 -2.82
C SER A 235 -2.99 -26.40 -2.40
N VAL A 236 -1.86 -26.41 -1.71
CA VAL A 236 -1.10 -25.21 -1.34
C VAL A 236 -0.49 -24.56 -2.57
N LEU A 237 0.10 -25.33 -3.48
CA LEU A 237 0.65 -24.82 -4.74
C LEU A 237 -0.42 -24.15 -5.60
N HIS A 238 -1.61 -24.75 -5.70
CA HIS A 238 -2.72 -24.15 -6.44
C HIS A 238 -3.17 -22.81 -5.81
N LYS A 239 -3.24 -22.76 -4.46
CA LYS A 239 -3.55 -21.51 -3.75
C LYS A 239 -2.47 -20.45 -3.96
N ALA A 240 -1.19 -20.84 -3.89
CA ALA A 240 -0.06 -19.95 -4.13
C ALA A 240 -0.09 -19.40 -5.56
N PHE A 241 -0.28 -20.26 -6.56
CA PHE A 241 -0.43 -19.85 -7.96
C PHE A 241 -1.55 -18.82 -8.14
N ARG A 242 -2.73 -19.09 -7.56
CA ARG A 242 -3.86 -18.14 -7.60
C ARG A 242 -3.51 -16.79 -6.96
N ALA A 243 -2.77 -16.80 -5.86
CA ALA A 243 -2.34 -15.58 -5.18
C ALA A 243 -1.27 -14.81 -5.97
N VAL A 244 -0.33 -15.50 -6.64
CA VAL A 244 0.65 -14.87 -7.55
C VAL A 244 -0.05 -14.12 -8.68
N VAL A 245 -1.04 -14.75 -9.32
CA VAL A 245 -1.79 -14.11 -10.42
C VAL A 245 -2.50 -12.83 -9.93
N ALA A 246 -3.10 -12.87 -8.74
CA ALA A 246 -3.76 -11.70 -8.16
C ALA A 246 -2.75 -10.57 -7.83
N MET A 247 -1.59 -10.91 -7.27
CA MET A 247 -0.56 -9.90 -6.96
C MET A 247 0.06 -9.30 -8.21
N LEU A 248 0.35 -10.10 -9.24
CA LEU A 248 0.80 -9.57 -10.53
C LEU A 248 -0.20 -8.57 -11.10
N LEU A 249 -1.50 -8.89 -11.11
CA LEU A 249 -2.53 -7.98 -11.55
C LEU A 249 -2.56 -6.68 -10.71
N ALA A 250 -2.44 -6.80 -9.39
CA ALA A 250 -2.40 -5.63 -8.50
C ALA A 250 -1.19 -4.73 -8.77
N THR A 251 0.00 -5.31 -9.00
CA THR A 251 1.20 -4.56 -9.39
C THR A 251 1.02 -3.87 -10.73
N MET A 252 0.44 -4.54 -11.72
CA MET A 252 0.16 -3.95 -13.03
C MET A 252 -0.79 -2.75 -12.92
N VAL A 253 -1.84 -2.87 -12.11
CA VAL A 253 -2.76 -1.77 -11.82
C VAL A 253 -2.03 -0.62 -11.13
N ALA A 254 -1.18 -0.92 -10.13
CA ALA A 254 -0.43 0.08 -9.39
C ALA A 254 0.54 0.90 -10.28
N ILE A 255 1.17 0.27 -11.27
CA ILE A 255 2.03 0.96 -12.25
C ILE A 255 1.22 1.90 -13.18
N LEU A 256 -0.06 1.60 -13.42
CA LEU A 256 -0.96 2.43 -14.23
C LEU A 256 -1.64 3.57 -13.46
N LEU A 257 -1.75 3.48 -12.13
CA LEU A 257 -2.42 4.49 -11.29
C LEU A 257 -1.97 5.94 -11.55
N PRO A 258 -0.67 6.25 -11.74
CA PRO A 258 -0.22 7.63 -11.99
C PRO A 258 -0.84 8.25 -13.25
N VAL A 259 -1.23 7.45 -14.25
CA VAL A 259 -1.76 7.93 -15.54
C VAL A 259 -3.28 8.17 -15.49
N ILE A 260 -3.99 7.53 -14.55
CA ILE A 260 -5.46 7.56 -14.48
C ILE A 260 -5.97 8.87 -13.85
N GLY A 261 -5.11 9.56 -13.08
CA GLY A 261 -5.47 10.79 -12.37
C GLY A 261 -4.46 11.91 -12.59
N SER A 262 -4.91 13.13 -12.37
CA SER A 262 -4.09 14.34 -12.37
C SER A 262 -4.29 15.08 -11.06
N GLY A 263 -3.24 15.73 -10.56
CA GLY A 263 -3.36 16.58 -9.39
C GLY A 263 -2.06 16.69 -8.59
N PRO A 264 -1.93 17.76 -7.79
CA PRO A 264 -0.66 18.12 -7.16
C PRO A 264 -0.16 17.03 -6.20
N MET A 265 -1.07 16.35 -5.51
CA MET A 265 -0.75 15.25 -4.59
C MET A 265 -0.79 13.87 -5.25
N TRP A 266 -1.44 13.76 -6.42
CA TRP A 266 -1.60 12.48 -7.12
C TRP A 266 -0.26 11.96 -7.59
N LYS A 267 0.51 12.82 -8.26
CA LYS A 267 1.86 12.48 -8.75
C LYS A 267 2.79 12.07 -7.61
N GLU A 268 2.90 12.90 -6.56
CA GLU A 268 3.78 12.60 -5.41
C GLU A 268 3.41 11.27 -4.71
N THR A 269 2.11 10.94 -4.63
CA THR A 269 1.67 9.74 -3.91
C THR A 269 1.74 8.51 -4.80
N MET A 270 1.21 8.57 -6.02
CA MET A 270 1.10 7.42 -6.92
C MET A 270 2.41 7.11 -7.65
N GLU A 271 3.24 8.10 -7.96
CA GLU A 271 4.53 7.85 -8.65
C GLU A 271 5.50 7.11 -7.74
N SER A 272 5.54 7.43 -6.44
CA SER A 272 6.31 6.67 -5.46
C SER A 272 5.84 5.22 -5.36
N VAL A 273 4.53 4.98 -5.37
CA VAL A 273 3.95 3.63 -5.33
C VAL A 273 4.28 2.88 -6.62
N ALA A 274 4.14 3.52 -7.79
CA ALA A 274 4.44 2.92 -9.07
C ALA A 274 5.93 2.55 -9.22
N GLN A 275 6.85 3.43 -8.79
CA GLN A 275 8.29 3.16 -8.78
C GLN A 275 8.63 2.01 -7.82
N ASN A 276 8.09 2.02 -6.61
CA ASN A 276 8.30 0.92 -5.65
C ASN A 276 7.76 -0.41 -6.19
N CYS A 277 6.62 -0.38 -6.89
CA CYS A 277 6.08 -1.54 -7.59
C CYS A 277 7.01 -2.04 -8.69
N HIS A 278 7.50 -1.12 -9.52
CA HIS A 278 8.39 -1.44 -10.63
C HIS A 278 9.72 -2.06 -10.16
N ASP A 279 10.29 -1.56 -9.06
CA ASP A 279 11.58 -2.07 -8.56
C ASP A 279 11.43 -3.40 -7.80
N ASN A 280 10.29 -3.62 -7.14
CA ASN A 280 10.11 -4.71 -6.16
C ASN A 280 9.01 -5.73 -6.52
N TRP A 281 8.49 -5.74 -7.75
CA TRP A 281 7.42 -6.67 -8.14
C TRP A 281 7.79 -8.15 -7.91
N TRP A 282 9.06 -8.51 -8.15
CA TRP A 282 9.56 -9.87 -8.04
C TRP A 282 9.53 -10.39 -6.58
N LEU A 283 9.72 -9.51 -5.60
CA LEU A 283 9.62 -9.87 -4.17
C LEU A 283 8.20 -10.31 -3.79
N ASN A 284 7.19 -9.66 -4.40
CA ASN A 284 5.78 -9.96 -4.18
C ASN A 284 5.38 -11.28 -4.85
N VAL A 285 5.91 -11.57 -6.04
CA VAL A 285 5.70 -12.84 -6.74
C VAL A 285 6.30 -14.02 -5.98
N LEU A 286 7.48 -13.83 -5.40
CA LEU A 286 8.20 -14.87 -4.65
C LEU A 286 7.76 -14.98 -3.18
N PHE A 287 6.85 -14.11 -2.71
CA PHE A 287 6.42 -14.02 -1.29
C PHE A 287 7.57 -13.81 -0.29
N VAL A 288 8.68 -13.21 -0.73
CA VAL A 288 9.87 -12.98 0.10
C VAL A 288 9.95 -11.56 0.63
N ASN A 289 8.89 -10.76 0.46
CA ASN A 289 8.79 -9.39 0.97
C ASN A 289 9.13 -9.28 2.46
N ASN A 290 8.74 -10.28 3.26
CA ASN A 290 9.00 -10.31 4.72
C ASN A 290 10.46 -10.66 5.07
N ILE A 291 11.19 -11.31 4.14
CA ILE A 291 12.57 -11.75 4.34
C ILE A 291 13.54 -10.67 3.87
N PHE A 292 13.20 -10.00 2.76
CA PHE A 292 13.96 -8.88 2.22
C PHE A 292 13.46 -7.53 2.72
N VAL A 293 12.64 -7.49 3.78
CA VAL A 293 12.60 -6.29 4.65
C VAL A 293 14.04 -6.07 5.06
N ALA A 294 14.64 -4.97 4.59
CA ALA A 294 16.08 -4.78 4.67
C ALA A 294 16.58 -5.16 6.06
N PRO A 295 17.61 -6.03 6.18
CA PRO A 295 18.23 -6.27 7.47
C PRO A 295 18.57 -4.91 8.05
N HIS A 296 18.34 -4.77 9.35
CA HIS A 296 18.71 -3.64 10.17
C HIS A 296 20.22 -3.38 9.96
N GLU A 297 20.59 -2.64 8.92
CA GLU A 297 21.95 -2.16 8.74
C GLU A 297 22.14 -1.16 9.86
N ARG A 298 22.67 -1.65 10.98
CA ARG A 298 23.35 -0.86 12.00
C ARG A 298 24.54 -0.17 11.31
N THR A 299 24.24 0.86 10.53
CA THR A 299 25.23 1.87 10.21
C THR A 299 25.65 2.48 11.55
N ARG A 300 26.96 2.65 11.77
CA ARG A 300 27.57 3.16 13.01
C ARG A 300 27.07 4.56 13.45
N GLU A 301 26.11 5.15 12.73
CA GLU A 301 25.56 6.50 12.93
C GLU A 301 24.11 6.54 13.44
N GLY A 302 23.53 5.44 13.93
CA GLY A 302 22.23 5.48 14.63
C GLY A 302 21.03 5.88 13.76
N ARG A 303 21.14 5.76 12.42
CA ARG A 303 20.03 6.03 11.49
C ARG A 303 19.32 4.73 11.14
N VAL A 304 18.08 4.56 11.61
CA VAL A 304 17.23 3.43 11.22
C VAL A 304 16.69 3.71 9.81
N ARG A 305 17.13 2.92 8.83
CA ARG A 305 16.61 2.97 7.45
C ARG A 305 15.73 1.74 7.27
N VAL A 306 14.41 1.89 7.48
CA VAL A 306 13.46 0.85 7.08
C VAL A 306 13.09 1.13 5.63
N ARG A 307 13.58 0.29 4.71
CA ARG A 307 12.99 0.17 3.37
C ARG A 307 11.99 -0.96 3.44
N LEU A 308 10.71 -0.62 3.46
CA LEU A 308 9.66 -1.61 3.24
C LEU A 308 9.65 -1.92 1.74
N ALA A 309 10.10 -3.12 1.38
CA ALA A 309 10.23 -3.56 -0.01
C ALA A 309 8.88 -4.05 -0.58
N THR A 310 7.77 -3.46 -0.16
CA THR A 310 6.43 -3.80 -0.62
C THR A 310 5.96 -2.80 -1.67
N CYS A 311 5.24 -3.29 -2.67
CA CYS A 311 4.62 -2.48 -3.73
C CYS A 311 3.68 -1.37 -3.17
N ALA A 312 3.12 -1.57 -1.98
CA ALA A 312 2.05 -0.74 -1.43
C ALA A 312 2.52 0.34 -0.43
N GLU A 313 3.77 0.31 0.04
CA GLU A 313 4.23 1.21 1.10
C GLU A 313 5.04 2.38 0.54
N LYS A 314 4.70 3.60 0.97
CA LYS A 314 5.40 4.83 0.59
C LYS A 314 6.74 4.88 1.34
N ASP A 315 7.84 4.92 0.59
CA ASP A 315 9.20 4.98 1.13
C ASP A 315 9.46 6.40 1.66
N PHE A 316 9.02 6.72 2.88
CA PHE A 316 9.18 8.06 3.48
C PHE A 316 10.66 8.48 3.68
N THR A 317 11.63 7.57 3.48
CA THR A 317 13.05 7.78 3.80
C THR A 317 13.95 8.11 2.60
N LYS A 318 13.50 7.90 1.35
CA LYS A 318 14.33 8.10 0.15
C LYS A 318 14.78 9.55 -0.03
N GLU A 319 13.98 10.53 0.39
CA GLU A 319 14.26 11.97 0.21
C GLU A 319 15.40 12.52 1.12
N SER A 320 15.89 11.71 2.06
CA SER A 320 17.01 12.07 2.95
C SER A 320 18.36 11.46 2.55
N THR A 321 18.40 10.57 1.55
CA THR A 321 19.59 9.73 1.27
C THR A 321 20.51 10.32 0.20
N GLU A 322 19.99 11.10 -0.77
CA GLU A 322 20.85 11.93 -1.65
C GLU A 322 21.53 13.07 -0.87
N ARG A 323 20.95 13.45 0.28
CA ARG A 323 21.32 14.57 1.15
C ARG A 323 22.65 14.40 1.91
N LYS A 324 23.36 13.26 1.81
CA LYS A 324 24.53 12.96 2.69
C LYS A 324 25.86 12.68 2.01
N ARG A 325 25.96 12.74 0.67
CA ARG A 325 27.25 12.57 -0.02
C ARG A 325 28.08 13.84 -0.14
N GLU A 326 27.54 15.00 0.21
CA GLU A 326 28.17 16.28 -0.17
C GLU A 326 28.52 17.24 0.98
N ASN A 327 28.22 16.96 2.25
CA ASN A 327 28.59 17.87 3.33
C ASN A 327 29.16 17.18 4.60
N SER A 328 30.48 17.28 4.70
CA SER A 328 31.39 17.23 5.85
C SER A 328 31.08 16.38 7.10
N THR A 329 32.02 15.47 7.39
CA THR A 329 32.87 15.52 8.60
C THR A 329 32.47 16.53 9.69
N ASN A 330 31.92 16.04 10.81
CA ASN A 330 32.34 16.31 12.19
C ASN A 330 31.34 15.71 13.21
N GLU A 331 31.89 15.10 14.27
CA GLU A 331 31.24 14.52 15.45
C GLU A 331 30.29 15.52 16.15
N VAL A 332 29.27 15.14 16.95
CA VAL A 332 29.39 14.60 18.32
C VAL A 332 28.05 14.01 18.83
N HIS A 333 28.21 12.89 19.54
CA HIS A 333 27.32 12.17 20.48
C HIS A 333 26.35 12.99 21.36
N VAL A 334 25.05 12.58 21.43
CA VAL A 334 24.29 12.36 22.69
C VAL A 334 23.27 11.22 22.52
N ARG A 335 23.31 10.27 23.47
CA ARG A 335 22.56 9.00 23.60
C ARG A 335 21.12 9.22 24.11
N LEU A 336 20.08 8.53 23.61
CA LEU A 336 19.63 7.15 23.93
C LEU A 336 18.81 7.05 25.24
N THR A 337 17.47 7.23 25.17
CA THR A 337 16.54 6.85 26.29
C THR A 337 15.10 6.46 25.87
N ILE A 338 14.63 6.64 24.63
CA ILE A 338 13.18 6.49 24.34
C ILE A 338 12.79 5.14 23.68
N ILE A 339 13.75 4.35 23.20
CA ILE A 339 13.46 3.11 22.44
C ILE A 339 13.39 1.88 23.36
N ARG A 340 12.50 1.91 24.37
CA ARG A 340 12.20 0.71 25.18
C ARG A 340 10.70 0.42 25.33
N GLN A 341 9.84 1.20 24.67
CA GLN A 341 8.37 1.05 24.77
C GLN A 341 7.71 0.45 23.51
N LEU A 342 8.50 0.02 22.51
CA LEU A 342 7.99 -0.59 21.26
C LEU A 342 8.32 -2.07 21.10
N GLU A 343 8.89 -2.72 22.13
CA GLU A 343 9.13 -4.18 22.14
C GLU A 343 8.08 -4.97 22.95
N ILE A 344 7.05 -4.30 23.48
CA ILE A 344 5.94 -4.96 24.18
C ILE A 344 4.63 -4.29 23.78
N ALA A 345 4.11 -4.62 22.60
CA ALA A 345 2.70 -4.51 22.24
C ALA A 345 2.40 -5.51 21.12
#